data_AF-A0A6B1GDK7-F1
#
_entry.id   AF-A0A6B1GDK7-F1
#
_cell.length_a   1.000
_cell.length_b   1.000
_cell.length_c   1.000
_cell.angle_alpha   90.00
_cell.angle_beta   90.00
_cell.angle_gamma   90.00
#
_symmetry.space_group_name_H-M   'P 1'
#
loop_
_entity.id
_entity.type
_entity.pdbx_description
1 polymer ?
#
loop_
_entity_poly.entity_id
_entity_poly.type
_entity_poly.pdbx_seq_one_letter_code
_entity_poly.pdbx_strand_id
1 'polypeptide(L)'
;MVDREALSELAELRTAFRYRSGLYGESKGGNVNHPKFREALDCLDPLLTGKSAVVAASVITKARYHGPWLHPDDDVPADPNFLRNYMVRKTLELAFDGDAYTGGAFELVLDRVDYSDEQVLNLRQYLRGDFAEHGPFPFPRVTHVTHGDSVYIDGLQVADHFARLAYAVASGSVQPESLDIARRFMRVATVVAGRSFTLSADAYNALSRRTQLGSKP
;
A
#
# COMPACT_ATOMS: atom_id res chain seq x y z
N MET A 1 -10.03 -17.34 -16.79
CA MET A 1 -9.05 -17.76 -17.81
C MET A 1 -7.99 -16.68 -17.85
N VAL A 2 -6.74 -16.99 -17.49
CA VAL A 2 -5.68 -15.98 -17.46
C VAL A 2 -5.24 -15.70 -18.89
N ASP A 3 -5.25 -14.44 -19.30
CA ASP A 3 -4.81 -14.01 -20.62
C ASP A 3 -3.30 -14.26 -20.78
N ARG A 4 -2.94 -15.15 -21.70
CA ARG A 4 -1.55 -15.57 -21.92
C ARG A 4 -0.69 -14.45 -22.52
N GLU A 5 -1.30 -13.58 -23.31
CA GLU A 5 -0.60 -12.48 -23.97
C GLU A 5 -0.21 -11.42 -22.92
N ALA A 6 -1.15 -11.05 -22.04
CA ALA A 6 -0.89 -10.18 -20.90
C ALA A 6 0.17 -10.74 -19.94
N LEU A 7 0.21 -12.07 -19.73
CA LEU A 7 1.26 -12.70 -18.94
C LEU A 7 2.64 -12.63 -19.59
N SER A 8 2.72 -12.75 -20.92
CA SER A 8 3.98 -12.64 -21.66
C SER A 8 4.53 -11.23 -21.61
N GLU A 9 3.67 -10.23 -21.87
CA GLU A 9 4.03 -8.82 -21.77
C GLU A 9 4.50 -8.46 -20.36
N LEU A 10 3.78 -8.89 -19.32
CA LEU A 10 4.20 -8.67 -17.93
C LEU A 10 5.57 -9.31 -17.63
N ALA A 11 5.85 -10.49 -18.19
CA ALA A 11 7.14 -11.16 -18.01
C ALA A 11 8.30 -10.42 -18.71
N GLU A 12 8.06 -9.87 -19.90
CA GLU A 12 9.05 -9.06 -20.63
C GLU A 12 9.34 -7.74 -19.91
N LEU A 13 8.30 -7.03 -19.49
CA LEU A 13 8.43 -5.76 -18.77
C LEU A 13 9.08 -5.96 -17.40
N ARG A 14 8.80 -7.08 -16.72
CA ARG A 14 9.52 -7.51 -15.52
C ARG A 14 11.00 -7.73 -15.78
N THR A 15 11.35 -8.42 -16.86
CA THR A 15 12.75 -8.70 -17.22
C THR A 15 13.49 -7.40 -17.51
N ALA A 16 12.87 -6.49 -18.28
CA ALA A 16 13.40 -5.16 -18.55
C ALA A 16 13.59 -4.35 -17.26
N PHE A 17 12.59 -4.34 -16.37
CA PHE A 17 12.67 -3.65 -15.08
C PHE A 17 13.88 -4.14 -14.27
N ARG A 18 14.04 -5.46 -14.08
CA ARG A 18 15.17 -6.03 -13.31
C ARG A 18 16.52 -5.67 -13.93
N TYR A 19 16.64 -5.78 -15.24
CA TYR A 19 17.87 -5.46 -15.95
C TYR A 19 18.26 -3.98 -15.77
N ARG A 20 17.30 -3.07 -15.93
CA ARG A 20 17.52 -1.61 -15.83
C ARG A 20 17.79 -1.14 -14.41
N SER A 21 17.07 -1.70 -13.45
CA SER A 21 17.25 -1.43 -12.02
C SER A 21 18.52 -2.09 -11.46
N GLY A 22 19.15 -3.02 -12.20
CA GLY A 22 20.30 -3.80 -11.74
C GLY A 22 19.94 -4.77 -10.60
N LEU A 23 18.67 -5.19 -10.53
CA LEU A 23 18.14 -6.04 -9.46
C LEU A 23 18.39 -7.51 -9.75
N TYR A 24 19.55 -7.98 -9.31
CA TYR A 24 19.88 -9.40 -9.20
C TYR A 24 19.65 -9.96 -7.78
N GLY A 25 19.13 -9.13 -6.87
CA GLY A 25 18.78 -9.43 -5.48
C GLY A 25 17.89 -8.32 -4.89
N GLU A 26 17.77 -8.25 -3.55
CA GLU A 26 16.99 -7.20 -2.88
C GLU A 26 17.48 -5.79 -3.23
N SER A 27 16.56 -4.89 -3.61
CA SER A 27 16.91 -3.49 -3.85
C SER A 27 17.24 -2.79 -2.53
N LYS A 28 18.52 -2.62 -2.18
CA LYS A 28 18.90 -1.77 -1.05
C LYS A 28 18.94 -0.31 -1.49
N GLY A 29 17.91 0.46 -1.15
CA GLY A 29 17.91 1.93 -1.15
C GLY A 29 18.54 2.60 -2.38
N GLY A 30 17.80 2.66 -3.48
CA GLY A 30 18.20 3.39 -4.69
C GLY A 30 17.95 4.90 -4.57
N ASN A 31 18.89 5.72 -5.06
CA ASN A 31 18.66 7.15 -5.23
C ASN A 31 17.61 7.37 -6.33
N VAL A 32 16.43 7.91 -5.97
CA VAL A 32 15.30 8.16 -6.88
C VAL A 32 15.63 9.13 -8.02
N ASN A 33 16.68 9.93 -7.86
CA ASN A 33 17.14 10.89 -8.87
C ASN A 33 18.21 10.28 -9.80
N HIS A 34 18.64 9.04 -9.55
CA HIS A 34 19.62 8.37 -10.41
C HIS A 34 18.97 7.97 -11.75
N PRO A 35 19.65 8.13 -12.91
CA PRO A 35 19.10 7.79 -14.22
C PRO A 35 18.55 6.36 -14.32
N LYS A 36 19.25 5.36 -13.78
CA LYS A 36 18.78 3.96 -13.76
C LYS A 36 17.46 3.74 -13.01
N PHE A 37 17.19 4.50 -11.96
CA PHE A 37 15.92 4.40 -11.24
C PHE A 37 14.76 4.83 -12.14
N ARG A 38 14.98 5.90 -12.92
CA ARG A 38 14.03 6.41 -13.90
C ARG A 38 13.84 5.43 -15.06
N GLU A 39 14.93 4.97 -15.67
CA GLU A 39 14.89 3.99 -16.76
C GLU A 39 14.14 2.70 -16.36
N ALA A 40 14.27 2.26 -15.11
CA ALA A 40 13.53 1.11 -14.61
C ALA A 40 12.03 1.36 -14.60
N LEU A 41 11.58 2.52 -14.09
CA LEU A 41 10.15 2.87 -14.08
C LEU A 41 9.60 3.17 -15.48
N ASP A 42 10.39 3.76 -16.36
CA ASP A 42 10.00 4.04 -17.76
C ASP A 42 9.66 2.75 -18.53
N CYS A 43 10.31 1.64 -18.19
CA CYS A 43 9.98 0.34 -18.79
C CYS A 43 8.58 -0.15 -18.42
N LEU A 44 7.91 0.43 -17.42
CA LEU A 44 6.55 0.07 -17.03
C LEU A 44 5.47 0.94 -17.72
N ASP A 45 5.87 1.91 -18.55
CA ASP A 45 4.95 2.81 -19.28
C ASP A 45 3.87 2.06 -20.08
N PRO A 46 4.15 0.92 -20.75
CA PRO A 46 3.12 0.16 -21.48
C PRO A 46 1.98 -0.36 -20.58
N LEU A 47 2.29 -0.82 -19.36
CA LEU A 47 1.27 -1.32 -18.41
C LEU A 47 0.30 -0.22 -17.97
N LEU A 48 0.82 1.00 -17.84
CA LEU A 48 0.09 2.14 -17.31
C LEU A 48 -0.72 2.84 -18.40
N THR A 49 -0.12 3.03 -19.58
CA THR A 49 -0.81 3.58 -20.76
C THR A 49 -1.91 2.64 -21.28
N GLY A 50 -1.65 1.32 -21.26
CA GLY A 50 -2.65 0.28 -21.56
C GLY A 50 -3.71 0.09 -20.47
N LYS A 51 -3.66 0.87 -19.37
CA LYS A 51 -4.56 0.75 -18.19
C LYS A 51 -4.65 -0.65 -17.59
N SER A 52 -3.58 -1.44 -17.77
CA SER A 52 -3.47 -2.79 -17.22
C SER A 52 -2.91 -2.78 -15.79
N ALA A 53 -2.33 -1.65 -15.36
CA ALA A 53 -1.88 -1.42 -14.00
C ALA A 53 -2.31 -0.03 -13.51
N VAL A 54 -2.45 0.09 -12.18
CA VAL A 54 -2.64 1.36 -11.48
C VAL A 54 -1.62 1.42 -10.35
N VAL A 55 -0.97 2.57 -10.19
CA VAL A 55 -0.09 2.84 -9.06
C VAL A 55 -0.72 3.92 -8.20
N ALA A 56 -0.87 3.61 -6.91
CA ALA A 56 -1.34 4.53 -5.91
C ALA A 56 -0.39 4.55 -4.71
N ALA A 57 -0.19 5.73 -4.14
CA ALA A 57 0.54 5.90 -2.90
C ALA A 57 -0.24 6.82 -1.95
N SER A 58 -0.52 6.31 -0.76
CA SER A 58 -0.98 7.14 0.35
C SER A 58 0.21 7.49 1.24
N VAL A 59 0.38 8.79 1.52
CA VAL A 59 1.47 9.29 2.35
C VAL A 59 0.89 9.96 3.59
N ILE A 60 1.48 9.65 4.75
CA ILE A 60 1.12 10.28 6.02
C ILE A 60 2.27 11.16 6.51
N THR A 61 1.96 12.41 6.83
CA THR A 61 2.87 13.28 7.58
C THR A 61 2.50 13.21 9.05
N LYS A 62 3.33 12.58 9.88
CA LYS A 62 3.05 12.39 11.32
C LYS A 62 2.70 13.71 12.03
N ALA A 63 3.43 14.78 11.73
CA ALA A 63 3.20 16.11 12.32
C ALA A 63 1.84 16.73 11.96
N ARG A 64 1.20 16.26 10.88
CA ARG A 64 -0.10 16.74 10.40
C ARG A 64 -1.22 15.75 10.62
N TYR A 65 -0.93 14.55 11.13
CA TYR A 65 -1.92 13.52 11.27
C TYR A 65 -2.58 13.63 12.64
N HIS A 66 -3.89 13.76 12.66
CA HIS A 66 -4.66 13.95 13.90
C HIS A 66 -5.58 12.76 14.22
N GLY A 67 -5.38 11.60 13.59
CA GLY A 67 -6.21 10.42 13.85
C GLY A 67 -5.76 9.59 15.07
N PRO A 68 -6.61 8.66 15.53
CA PRO A 68 -6.41 7.94 16.81
C PRO A 68 -5.28 6.90 16.78
N TRP A 69 -4.73 6.61 15.60
CA TRP A 69 -3.71 5.57 15.44
C TRP A 69 -2.28 6.01 15.75
N LEU A 70 -2.03 7.32 15.89
CA LEU A 70 -0.73 7.88 16.29
C LEU A 70 -0.81 8.69 17.58
N HIS A 71 -1.98 9.26 17.87
CA HIS A 71 -2.23 10.00 19.09
C HIS A 71 -3.25 9.22 19.92
N PRO A 72 -2.94 8.91 21.19
CA PRO A 72 -3.95 8.35 22.07
C PRO A 72 -5.13 9.31 22.13
N ASP A 73 -6.32 8.76 21.95
CA ASP A 73 -7.57 9.43 22.35
C ASP A 73 -7.90 8.95 23.76
N ASP A 74 -8.62 9.74 24.56
CA ASP A 74 -8.71 9.59 26.03
C ASP A 74 -9.02 8.14 26.52
N ASP A 75 -9.67 7.31 25.68
CA ASP A 75 -10.04 5.92 25.98
C ASP A 75 -9.43 4.85 25.04
N VAL A 76 -8.63 5.23 24.03
CA VAL A 76 -8.08 4.29 23.02
C VAL A 76 -6.57 4.51 22.85
N PRO A 77 -5.73 3.53 23.24
CA PRO A 77 -4.30 3.64 23.01
C PRO A 77 -3.98 3.66 21.51
N ALA A 78 -3.01 4.48 21.13
CA ALA A 78 -2.50 4.51 19.77
C ALA A 78 -1.89 3.14 19.41
N ASP A 79 -2.43 2.48 18.39
CA ASP A 79 -1.91 1.21 17.87
C ASP A 79 -1.37 1.39 16.43
N PRO A 80 -0.05 1.32 16.25
CA PRO A 80 0.59 1.39 14.93
C PRO A 80 0.08 0.34 13.93
N ASN A 81 -0.44 -0.81 14.39
CA ASN A 81 -1.01 -1.82 13.49
C ASN A 81 -2.29 -1.31 12.82
N PHE A 82 -3.15 -0.59 13.54
CA PHE A 82 -4.35 0.00 12.95
C PHE A 82 -4.01 1.13 11.99
N LEU A 83 -2.96 1.91 12.28
CA LEU A 83 -2.47 2.90 11.32
C LEU A 83 -2.07 2.23 10.00
N ARG A 84 -1.36 1.10 10.07
CA ARG A 84 -0.93 0.38 8.86
C ARG A 84 -2.13 -0.15 8.08
N ASN A 85 -3.11 -0.75 8.74
CA ASN A 85 -4.35 -1.21 8.10
C ASN A 85 -5.11 -0.04 7.43
N TYR A 86 -5.16 1.11 8.10
CA TYR A 86 -5.75 2.33 7.57
C TYR A 86 -5.00 2.86 6.34
N MET A 87 -3.67 2.85 6.35
CA MET A 87 -2.86 3.26 5.19
C MET A 87 -3.04 2.30 4.01
N VAL A 88 -3.08 0.97 4.25
CA VAL A 88 -3.40 -0.02 3.21
C VAL A 88 -4.76 0.29 2.59
N ARG A 89 -5.79 0.51 3.43
CA ARG A 89 -7.12 0.95 2.98
C ARG A 89 -7.03 2.18 2.09
N LYS A 90 -6.37 3.25 2.54
CA LYS A 90 -6.33 4.52 1.80
C LYS A 90 -5.61 4.39 0.47
N THR A 91 -4.58 3.57 0.40
CA THR A 91 -3.92 3.25 -0.88
C THR A 91 -4.86 2.48 -1.81
N LEU A 92 -5.62 1.50 -1.31
CA LEU A 92 -6.58 0.76 -2.13
C LEU A 92 -7.74 1.64 -2.59
N GLU A 93 -8.31 2.46 -1.70
CA GLU A 93 -9.34 3.45 -2.07
C GLU A 93 -8.85 4.36 -3.19
N LEU A 94 -7.61 4.85 -3.11
CA LEU A 94 -7.01 5.69 -4.16
C LEU A 94 -6.75 4.93 -5.47
N ALA A 95 -6.32 3.67 -5.38
CA ALA A 95 -6.06 2.83 -6.54
C ALA A 95 -7.34 2.51 -7.32
N PHE A 96 -8.47 2.36 -6.62
CA PHE A 96 -9.77 2.07 -7.23
C PHE A 96 -10.68 3.29 -7.35
N ASP A 97 -10.22 4.48 -6.97
CA ASP A 97 -11.02 5.70 -7.07
C ASP A 97 -11.33 6.02 -8.54
N GLY A 98 -12.60 6.26 -8.86
CA GLY A 98 -13.08 6.56 -10.21
C GLY A 98 -13.06 5.38 -11.20
N ASP A 99 -12.47 4.25 -10.85
CA ASP A 99 -12.48 3.05 -11.68
C ASP A 99 -13.68 2.19 -11.31
N ALA A 100 -14.59 2.01 -12.26
CA ALA A 100 -15.60 0.95 -12.19
C ALA A 100 -14.86 -0.38 -12.38
N TYR A 101 -14.15 -0.85 -11.35
CA TYR A 101 -13.56 -2.16 -11.38
C TYR A 101 -14.70 -3.17 -11.51
N THR A 102 -14.84 -3.72 -12.71
CA THR A 102 -15.86 -4.71 -13.08
C THR A 102 -15.43 -6.13 -12.75
N GLY A 103 -14.17 -6.31 -12.35
CA GLY A 103 -13.65 -7.59 -11.89
C GLY A 103 -14.25 -7.98 -10.53
N GLY A 104 -14.31 -9.28 -10.29
CA GLY A 104 -14.77 -9.83 -9.02
C GLY A 104 -13.83 -9.53 -7.85
N ALA A 105 -13.74 -10.48 -6.92
CA ALA A 105 -12.87 -10.37 -5.76
C ALA A 105 -11.37 -10.46 -6.14
N PHE A 106 -10.45 -9.85 -5.37
CA PHE A 106 -9.01 -9.80 -5.68
C PHE A 106 -8.12 -10.28 -4.53
N GLU A 107 -6.85 -10.58 -4.84
CA GLU A 107 -5.83 -10.99 -3.86
C GLU A 107 -4.88 -9.83 -3.56
N LEU A 108 -4.63 -9.59 -2.27
CA LEU A 108 -3.71 -8.56 -1.80
C LEU A 108 -2.37 -9.20 -1.43
N VAL A 109 -1.28 -8.75 -2.04
CA VAL A 109 0.09 -9.17 -1.71
C VAL A 109 0.83 -8.02 -1.02
N LEU A 110 1.43 -8.28 0.14
CA LEU A 110 2.14 -7.27 0.94
C LEU A 110 3.58 -7.69 1.24
N ASP A 111 4.49 -6.73 1.21
CA ASP A 111 5.91 -6.89 1.59
C ASP A 111 6.08 -6.86 3.12
N ARG A 112 5.63 -7.92 3.77
CA ARG A 112 5.47 -8.04 5.24
C ARG A 112 5.65 -9.47 5.73
N VAL A 113 6.77 -10.10 5.38
CA VAL A 113 7.06 -11.50 5.73
C VAL A 113 7.01 -11.79 7.24
N ASP A 114 7.29 -10.79 8.10
CA ASP A 114 7.35 -10.97 9.56
C ASP A 114 6.03 -10.73 10.32
N TYR A 115 4.90 -10.53 9.62
CA TYR A 115 3.62 -10.32 10.31
C TYR A 115 3.10 -11.61 10.92
N SER A 116 2.62 -11.52 12.16
CA SER A 116 1.95 -12.64 12.83
C SER A 116 0.60 -12.94 12.17
N ASP A 117 0.12 -14.17 12.34
CA ASP A 117 -1.23 -14.58 11.90
C ASP A 117 -2.33 -13.67 12.46
N GLU A 118 -2.14 -13.16 13.67
CA GLU A 118 -3.04 -12.20 14.30
C GLU A 118 -3.07 -10.86 13.55
N GLN A 119 -1.91 -10.35 13.12
CA GLN A 119 -1.83 -9.13 12.31
C GLN A 119 -2.47 -9.32 10.94
N VAL A 120 -2.25 -10.48 10.30
CA VAL A 120 -2.92 -10.86 9.05
C VAL A 120 -4.44 -10.89 9.23
N LEU A 121 -4.92 -11.55 10.29
CA LEU A 121 -6.35 -11.66 10.59
C LEU A 121 -6.97 -10.29 10.85
N ASN A 122 -6.30 -9.44 11.65
CA ASN A 122 -6.74 -8.08 11.93
C ASN A 122 -6.88 -7.26 10.63
N LEU A 123 -5.92 -7.33 9.72
CA LEU A 123 -6.01 -6.65 8.42
C LEU A 123 -7.17 -7.20 7.59
N ARG A 124 -7.37 -8.52 7.54
CA ARG A 124 -8.48 -9.15 6.80
C ARG A 124 -9.85 -8.76 7.36
N GLN A 125 -9.99 -8.67 8.67
CA GLN A 125 -11.22 -8.18 9.31
C GLN A 125 -11.40 -6.68 9.06
N TYR A 126 -10.32 -5.91 9.18
CA TYR A 126 -10.33 -4.48 8.88
C TYR A 126 -10.81 -4.23 7.46
N LEU A 127 -10.26 -4.90 6.44
CA LEU A 127 -10.62 -4.80 5.01
C LEU A 127 -12.00 -5.38 4.65
N ARG A 128 -12.67 -6.09 5.56
CA ARG A 128 -14.06 -6.56 5.37
C ARG A 128 -15.11 -5.55 5.85
N GLY A 129 -14.71 -4.61 6.68
CA GLY A 129 -15.58 -3.59 7.26
C GLY A 129 -15.87 -3.82 8.73
N ASP A 130 -15.38 -4.92 9.32
CA ASP A 130 -15.65 -5.32 10.70
C ASP A 130 -15.16 -4.26 11.72
N PHE A 131 -14.10 -3.53 11.35
CA PHE A 131 -13.41 -2.54 12.19
C PHE A 131 -13.24 -1.16 11.54
N ALA A 132 -13.97 -0.86 10.47
CA ALA A 132 -13.64 0.24 9.57
C ALA A 132 -14.54 1.47 9.75
N GLU A 133 -13.98 2.68 9.60
CA GLU A 133 -14.63 3.99 9.82
C GLU A 133 -15.97 4.18 9.07
N HIS A 134 -16.11 3.52 7.91
CA HIS A 134 -17.19 3.74 6.96
C HIS A 134 -17.95 2.45 6.60
N GLY A 135 -17.86 1.41 7.44
CA GLY A 135 -18.44 0.11 7.13
C GLY A 135 -17.71 -0.60 5.96
N PRO A 136 -18.42 -1.41 5.16
CA PRO A 136 -17.84 -2.16 4.04
C PRO A 136 -17.17 -1.25 3.03
N PHE A 137 -16.14 -1.75 2.37
CA PHE A 137 -15.32 -0.97 1.45
C PHE A 137 -15.99 -0.80 0.09
N PRO A 138 -15.80 0.34 -0.58
CA PRO A 138 -16.38 0.60 -1.90
C PRO A 138 -15.64 -0.12 -3.03
N PHE A 139 -14.48 -0.71 -2.75
CA PHE A 139 -13.67 -1.44 -3.72
C PHE A 139 -13.97 -2.96 -3.69
N PRO A 140 -13.50 -3.73 -4.67
CA PRO A 140 -13.83 -5.15 -4.78
C PRO A 140 -13.35 -5.95 -3.57
N ARG A 141 -14.07 -7.01 -3.20
CA ARG A 141 -13.75 -7.76 -1.99
C ARG A 141 -12.34 -8.37 -2.07
N VAL A 142 -11.55 -8.22 -1.02
CA VAL A 142 -10.28 -8.94 -0.86
C VAL A 142 -10.58 -10.40 -0.46
N THR A 143 -10.16 -11.37 -1.26
CA THR A 143 -10.31 -12.81 -0.96
C THR A 143 -9.19 -13.30 -0.05
N HIS A 144 -7.95 -12.99 -0.43
CA HIS A 144 -6.73 -13.44 0.22
C HIS A 144 -5.80 -12.27 0.50
N VAL A 145 -5.10 -12.35 1.63
CA VAL A 145 -3.98 -11.48 1.96
C VAL A 145 -2.77 -12.39 2.08
N THR A 146 -1.82 -12.22 1.17
CA THR A 146 -0.58 -12.98 1.11
C THR A 146 0.56 -12.06 1.49
N HIS A 147 1.38 -12.48 2.44
CA HIS A 147 2.61 -11.78 2.75
C HIS A 147 3.75 -12.47 2.03
N GLY A 148 4.60 -11.68 1.39
CA GLY A 148 5.77 -12.17 0.70
C GLY A 148 6.97 -11.32 1.04
N ASP A 149 8.13 -11.91 0.78
CA ASP A 149 9.40 -11.21 0.79
C ASP A 149 9.65 -10.67 -0.63
N SER A 150 9.86 -9.35 -0.73
CA SER A 150 10.14 -8.68 -1.99
C SER A 150 11.37 -9.22 -2.73
N VAL A 151 12.28 -9.95 -2.08
CA VAL A 151 13.35 -10.69 -2.75
C VAL A 151 12.82 -11.67 -3.80
N TYR A 152 11.67 -12.29 -3.53
CA TYR A 152 11.10 -13.35 -4.38
C TYR A 152 9.87 -12.91 -5.18
N ILE A 153 9.31 -11.72 -4.89
CA ILE A 153 8.12 -11.19 -5.56
C ILE A 153 8.45 -9.85 -6.21
N ASP A 154 8.66 -9.85 -7.53
CA ASP A 154 9.06 -8.65 -8.26
C ASP A 154 8.02 -7.53 -8.22
N GLY A 155 6.73 -7.89 -8.17
CA GLY A 155 5.66 -6.89 -7.99
C GLY A 155 5.85 -6.06 -6.71
N LEU A 156 6.37 -6.68 -5.63
CA LEU A 156 6.71 -5.97 -4.41
C LEU A 156 7.96 -5.09 -4.58
N GLN A 157 8.94 -5.50 -5.39
CA GLN A 157 10.11 -4.66 -5.71
C GLN A 157 9.73 -3.42 -6.53
N VAL A 158 8.81 -3.58 -7.48
CA VAL A 158 8.23 -2.46 -8.24
C VAL A 158 7.45 -1.54 -7.31
N ALA A 159 6.61 -2.09 -6.43
CA ALA A 159 5.88 -1.32 -5.43
C ALA A 159 6.81 -0.54 -4.49
N ASP A 160 7.93 -1.13 -4.05
CA ASP A 160 8.96 -0.45 -3.26
C ASP A 160 9.63 0.71 -4.02
N HIS A 161 9.90 0.55 -5.32
CA HIS A 161 10.41 1.67 -6.14
C HIS A 161 9.42 2.83 -6.16
N PHE A 162 8.13 2.55 -6.42
CA PHE A 162 7.11 3.59 -6.36
C PHE A 162 6.95 4.20 -4.96
N ALA A 163 7.06 3.40 -3.90
CA ALA A 163 7.01 3.89 -2.53
C ALA A 163 8.16 4.87 -2.21
N ARG A 164 9.38 4.58 -2.68
CA ARG A 164 10.54 5.48 -2.54
C ARG A 164 10.34 6.78 -3.32
N LEU A 165 9.80 6.70 -4.53
CA LEU A 165 9.47 7.87 -5.32
C LEU A 165 8.40 8.72 -4.63
N ALA A 166 7.33 8.10 -4.13
CA ALA A 166 6.27 8.78 -3.39
C ALA A 166 6.81 9.49 -2.14
N TYR A 167 7.70 8.83 -1.40
CA TYR A 167 8.36 9.43 -0.25
C TYR A 167 9.20 10.65 -0.65
N ALA A 168 10.01 10.55 -1.70
CA ALA A 168 10.85 11.65 -2.17
C ALA A 168 10.04 12.84 -2.71
N VAL A 169 8.89 12.58 -3.34
CA VAL A 169 7.92 13.61 -3.74
C VAL A 169 7.36 14.30 -2.50
N ALA A 170 6.90 13.53 -1.51
CA ALA A 170 6.31 14.07 -0.29
C ALA A 170 7.30 14.83 0.61
N SER A 171 8.58 14.45 0.59
CA SER A 171 9.65 15.15 1.31
C SER A 171 10.22 16.35 0.55
N GLY A 172 9.84 16.55 -0.71
CA GLY A 172 10.37 17.63 -1.56
C GLY A 172 11.82 17.42 -2.00
N SER A 173 12.34 16.18 -1.96
CA SER A 173 13.73 15.85 -2.35
C SER A 173 13.87 15.31 -3.78
N VAL A 174 12.80 15.37 -4.57
CA VAL A 174 12.75 14.84 -5.94
C VAL A 174 13.17 15.91 -6.96
N GLN A 175 13.99 15.53 -7.94
CA GLN A 175 14.33 16.40 -9.07
C GLN A 175 13.18 16.49 -10.08
N PRO A 176 13.11 17.55 -10.92
CA PRO A 176 12.01 17.76 -11.87
C PRO A 176 11.74 16.55 -12.78
N GLU A 177 12.77 15.85 -13.22
CA GLU A 177 12.63 14.70 -14.12
C GLU A 177 12.01 13.49 -13.42
N SER A 178 12.35 13.23 -12.16
CA SER A 178 11.74 12.16 -11.37
C SER A 178 10.32 12.54 -10.92
N LEU A 179 10.04 13.84 -10.75
CA LEU A 179 8.70 14.34 -10.47
C LEU A 179 7.74 14.12 -11.65
N ASP A 180 8.23 14.25 -12.89
CA ASP A 180 7.45 13.96 -14.09
C ASP A 180 6.99 12.50 -14.14
N ILE A 181 7.89 11.57 -13.84
CA ILE A 181 7.57 10.13 -13.70
C ILE A 181 6.48 9.91 -12.65
N ALA A 182 6.60 10.55 -11.48
CA ALA A 182 5.60 10.42 -10.43
C ALA A 182 4.22 10.90 -10.91
N ARG A 183 4.15 12.04 -11.61
CA ARG A 183 2.91 12.60 -12.17
C ARG A 183 2.31 11.72 -13.25
N ARG A 184 3.14 11.09 -14.07
CA ARG A 184 2.68 10.21 -15.15
C ARG A 184 2.13 8.89 -14.62
N PHE A 185 2.77 8.32 -13.60
CA PHE A 185 2.50 6.93 -13.21
C PHE A 185 1.65 6.75 -11.96
N MET A 186 1.64 7.73 -11.05
CA MET A 186 1.17 7.48 -9.70
C MET A 186 0.13 8.49 -9.25
N ARG A 187 -0.95 7.97 -8.67
CA ARG A 187 -1.88 8.76 -7.86
C ARG A 187 -1.29 8.90 -6.46
N VAL A 188 -1.04 10.11 -6.00
CA VAL A 188 -0.52 10.37 -4.65
C VAL A 188 -1.52 11.16 -3.84
N ALA A 189 -1.86 10.67 -2.65
CA ALA A 189 -2.70 11.39 -1.71
C ALA A 189 -2.01 11.53 -0.35
N THR A 190 -2.01 12.76 0.19
CA THR A 190 -1.56 13.01 1.55
C THR A 190 -2.71 12.82 2.53
N VAL A 191 -2.54 11.92 3.47
CA VAL A 191 -3.49 11.62 4.54
C VAL A 191 -3.19 12.54 5.73
N VAL A 192 -4.04 13.53 5.95
CA VAL A 192 -3.87 14.60 6.96
C VAL A 192 -4.85 14.51 8.13
N ALA A 193 -5.88 13.67 8.06
CA ALA A 193 -6.77 13.40 9.18
C ALA A 193 -7.38 12.00 9.03
N GLY A 194 -7.55 11.28 10.15
CA GLY A 194 -8.72 10.40 10.27
C GLY A 194 -9.88 11.30 10.65
N ARG A 195 -11.02 11.22 9.96
CA ARG A 195 -12.22 11.87 10.50
C ARG A 195 -12.62 11.09 11.78
N SER A 196 -13.40 11.72 12.64
CA SER A 196 -13.83 11.16 13.93
C SER A 196 -14.34 9.73 13.74
N PHE A 197 -13.67 8.78 14.39
CA PHE A 197 -13.93 7.35 14.24
C PHE A 197 -15.08 6.92 15.15
N THR A 198 -16.08 6.22 14.63
CA THR A 198 -17.02 5.47 15.47
C THR A 198 -16.66 4.00 15.37
N LEU A 199 -15.99 3.48 16.40
CA LEU A 199 -15.75 2.04 16.51
C LEU A 199 -17.10 1.33 16.64
N SER A 200 -17.29 0.21 15.92
CA SER A 200 -18.40 -0.69 16.25
C SER A 200 -18.22 -1.18 17.70
N ALA A 201 -19.33 -1.44 18.41
CA ALA A 201 -19.26 -1.92 19.79
C ALA A 201 -18.38 -3.19 19.91
N ASP A 202 -18.42 -4.05 18.90
CA ASP A 202 -17.59 -5.27 18.82
C ASP A 202 -16.10 -4.94 18.65
N ALA A 203 -15.75 -3.95 17.83
CA ALA A 203 -14.38 -3.46 17.64
C ALA A 203 -13.81 -2.88 18.94
N TYR A 204 -14.60 -2.05 19.62
CA TYR A 204 -14.23 -1.45 20.89
C TYR A 204 -13.97 -2.53 21.95
N ASN A 205 -14.89 -3.49 22.08
CA ASN A 205 -14.76 -4.60 23.03
C ASN A 205 -13.57 -5.52 22.72
N ALA A 206 -13.18 -5.68 21.45
CA ALA A 206 -12.00 -6.46 21.07
C ALA A 206 -10.69 -5.73 21.45
N LEU A 207 -10.64 -4.41 21.25
CA LEU A 207 -9.52 -3.55 21.63
C LEU A 207 -9.33 -3.52 23.15
N SER A 208 -10.40 -3.22 23.91
CA SER A 208 -10.34 -3.16 25.38
C SER A 208 -9.89 -4.48 26.01
N ARG A 209 -10.29 -5.62 25.43
CA ARG A 209 -9.87 -6.96 25.90
C ARG A 209 -8.38 -7.23 25.66
N ARG A 210 -7.79 -6.76 24.57
CA ARG A 210 -6.34 -6.88 24.33
C ARG A 210 -5.53 -6.03 25.31
N THR A 211 -5.98 -4.81 25.60
CA THR A 211 -5.31 -3.92 26.58
C THR A 211 -5.30 -4.54 27.99
N GLN A 212 -6.37 -5.23 28.39
CA GLN A 212 -6.45 -5.92 29.68
C GLN A 212 -5.58 -7.20 29.78
N LEU A 213 -5.27 -7.84 28.65
CA LEU A 213 -4.43 -9.05 28.62
C LEU A 213 -2.92 -8.74 28.56
N GLY A 214 -2.56 -7.55 28.03
CA GLY A 214 -1.18 -7.06 28.00
C GLY A 214 -0.69 -6.45 29.33
N SER A 215 -1.60 -6.16 30.25
CA SER A 215 -1.29 -5.75 31.63
C SER A 215 -1.21 -6.96 32.55
N LYS A 216 -0.19 -7.81 32.37
CA LYS A 216 0.31 -8.65 33.47
C LYS A 216 1.69 -8.13 33.87
N PRO A 217 1.97 -8.02 35.18
CA PRO A 217 3.18 -7.41 35.72
C PRO A 217 4.45 -8.14 35.28
#